data_AF-A0A2G8KS55-F1
#
_entry.id   AF-A0A2G8KS55-F1
#
_cell.length_a   1.000
_cell.length_b   1.000
_cell.length_c   1.000
_cell.angle_alpha   90.00
_cell.angle_beta   90.00
_cell.angle_gamma   90.00
#
_symmetry.space_group_name_H-M   'P 1'
#
loop_
_entity.id
_entity.type
_entity.pdbx_description
1 polymer ?
#
loop_
_entity_poly.entity_id
_entity_poly.type
_entity_poly.pdbx_seq_one_letter_code
_entity_poly.pdbx_strand_id
1 'polypeptide(L)'
;MADPHANGKTSRLVGICIERKNYGLGASFKLRNVIDGQGVEVREEDRRTSVVPQGRLPEYSTIDPDMIAIKHPPGRPVPVNDIVVKMKPRPWQRRWERYELKGLDVSGVSQSRMATVQDHILPEYKKMDLLMMYPRYDITEKDRMRIEREWEVHQNELDRTAKKGS
;
A
#
# COMPACT_ATOMS: atom_id res chain seq x y z
N MET A 1 13.25 -12.21 -6.76
CA MET A 1 14.26 -11.19 -7.13
C MET A 1 15.63 -11.84 -7.20
N ALA A 2 16.51 -11.39 -8.10
CA ALA A 2 17.89 -11.87 -8.16
C ALA A 2 18.75 -11.15 -7.11
N ASP A 3 19.42 -11.91 -6.26
CA ASP A 3 20.30 -11.41 -5.20
C ASP A 3 21.62 -12.20 -5.24
N PRO A 4 22.73 -11.58 -5.67
CA PRO A 4 24.03 -12.26 -5.78
C PRO A 4 24.55 -12.87 -4.48
N HIS A 5 24.11 -12.35 -3.33
CA HIS A 5 24.60 -12.74 -2.01
C HIS A 5 23.67 -13.73 -1.30
N ALA A 6 22.47 -13.97 -1.83
CA ALA A 6 21.55 -14.97 -1.30
C ALA A 6 21.95 -16.38 -1.75
N ASN A 7 21.67 -17.37 -0.90
CA ASN A 7 21.79 -18.77 -1.27
C ASN A 7 20.85 -19.07 -2.45
N GLY A 8 21.36 -19.69 -3.53
CA GLY A 8 20.59 -19.88 -4.76
C GLY A 8 20.42 -18.62 -5.63
N LYS A 9 21.16 -17.53 -5.33
CA LYS A 9 21.18 -16.24 -6.05
C LYS A 9 19.81 -15.58 -6.24
N THR A 10 18.82 -16.00 -5.47
CA THR A 10 17.43 -15.58 -5.58
C THR A 10 16.85 -15.37 -4.20
N SER A 11 16.04 -14.32 -4.06
CA SER A 11 15.32 -13.98 -2.84
C SER A 11 13.84 -13.86 -3.13
N ARG A 12 13.01 -14.36 -2.21
CA ARG A 12 11.55 -14.33 -2.25
C ARG A 12 11.05 -13.67 -0.97
N LEU A 13 10.11 -12.73 -1.13
CA LEU A 13 9.45 -12.06 -0.03
C LEU A 13 7.94 -12.09 -0.26
N VAL A 14 7.19 -12.38 0.79
CA VAL A 14 5.73 -12.29 0.82
C VAL A 14 5.36 -11.28 1.91
N GLY A 15 4.43 -10.39 1.62
CA GLY A 15 4.05 -9.29 2.50
C GLY A 15 2.81 -8.54 2.03
N ILE A 16 2.17 -7.79 2.93
CA ILE A 16 1.09 -6.84 2.58
C ILE A 16 1.73 -5.56 2.04
N CYS A 17 1.21 -5.06 0.92
CA CYS A 17 1.56 -3.74 0.43
C CYS A 17 0.94 -2.66 1.34
N ILE A 18 1.80 -1.86 1.99
CA ILE A 18 1.37 -0.82 2.94
C ILE A 18 1.54 0.61 2.40
N GLU A 19 2.22 0.78 1.27
CA GLU A 19 2.46 2.08 0.65
C GLU A 19 2.71 1.90 -0.85
N ARG A 20 2.11 2.76 -1.67
CA ARG A 20 2.42 2.94 -3.11
C ARG A 20 2.77 4.41 -3.32
N LYS A 21 3.86 4.68 -4.02
CA LYS A 21 4.40 6.03 -4.26
C LYS A 21 4.90 6.18 -5.68
N ASN A 22 5.08 7.43 -6.10
CA ASN A 22 5.59 7.83 -7.41
C ASN A 22 4.71 7.30 -8.58
N TYR A 23 5.18 7.50 -9.80
CA TYR A 23 4.47 7.14 -11.03
C TYR A 23 5.48 6.85 -12.16
N GLY A 24 5.00 6.23 -13.25
CA GLY A 24 5.84 5.85 -14.38
C GLY A 24 6.94 4.87 -13.97
N LEU A 25 8.14 5.07 -14.51
CA LEU A 25 9.31 4.21 -14.25
C LEU A 25 9.83 4.30 -12.80
N GLY A 26 9.46 5.34 -12.06
CA GLY A 26 9.84 5.52 -10.66
C GLY A 26 8.82 5.00 -9.67
N ALA A 27 7.74 4.36 -10.13
CA ALA A 27 6.71 3.80 -9.26
C ALA A 27 7.34 2.84 -8.24
N SER A 28 7.02 3.03 -6.97
CA SER A 28 7.53 2.19 -5.88
C SER A 28 6.42 1.75 -4.95
N PHE A 29 6.60 0.58 -4.33
CA PHE A 29 5.75 0.11 -3.25
C PHE A 29 6.57 -0.43 -2.09
N LYS A 30 5.92 -0.53 -0.94
CA LYS A 30 6.51 -1.09 0.28
C LYS A 30 5.71 -2.29 0.74
N LEU A 31 6.39 -3.43 0.89
CA LEU A 31 5.84 -4.65 1.47
C LEU A 31 6.24 -4.78 2.93
N ARG A 32 5.33 -5.34 3.74
CA ARG A 32 5.55 -5.61 5.16
C ARG A 32 5.15 -7.05 5.51
N ASN A 33 5.98 -7.70 6.32
CA ASN A 33 5.66 -8.97 6.97
C ASN A 33 6.31 -9.05 8.37
N VAL A 34 5.94 -10.05 9.16
CA VAL A 34 6.61 -10.44 10.41
C VAL A 34 7.21 -11.82 10.22
N ILE A 35 8.55 -11.91 10.32
CA ILE A 35 9.32 -13.15 10.16
C ILE A 35 10.08 -13.36 11.47
N ASP A 36 9.96 -14.53 12.09
CA ASP A 36 10.60 -14.87 13.37
C ASP A 36 10.35 -13.84 14.48
N GLY A 37 9.13 -13.30 14.53
CA GLY A 37 8.74 -12.26 15.49
C GLY A 37 9.32 -10.87 15.21
N GLN A 38 10.09 -10.70 14.13
CA GLN A 38 10.65 -9.41 13.71
C GLN A 38 9.85 -8.82 12.55
N GLY A 39 9.50 -7.54 12.65
CA GLY A 39 8.83 -6.81 11.57
C GLY A 39 9.82 -6.41 10.48
N VAL A 40 9.61 -6.93 9.27
CA VAL A 40 10.42 -6.69 8.08
C VAL A 40 9.64 -5.81 7.10
N GLU A 41 10.21 -4.66 6.74
CA GLU A 41 9.70 -3.81 5.65
C GLU A 41 10.74 -3.69 4.53
N VAL A 42 10.31 -3.96 3.29
CA VAL A 42 11.14 -3.86 2.09
C VAL A 42 10.48 -2.93 1.08
N ARG A 43 11.25 -1.99 0.54
CA ARG A 43 10.88 -1.15 -0.60
C ARG A 43 11.56 -1.74 -1.84
N GLU A 44 10.83 -1.87 -2.94
CA GLU A 44 11.38 -2.49 -4.17
C GLU A 44 12.65 -1.78 -4.69
N GLU A 45 12.69 -0.45 -4.60
CA GLU A 45 13.80 0.39 -5.07
C GLU A 45 15.02 0.35 -4.13
N ASP A 46 14.79 0.12 -2.84
CA ASP A 46 15.83 0.20 -1.81
C ASP A 46 15.87 -1.16 -1.12
N ARG A 47 16.77 -2.04 -1.56
CA ARG A 47 17.02 -3.41 -1.03
C ARG A 47 17.45 -3.41 0.45
N ARG A 48 17.30 -2.30 1.16
CA ARG A 48 17.50 -2.15 2.58
C ARG A 48 16.27 -2.64 3.32
N THR A 49 16.45 -3.74 4.03
CA THR A 49 15.49 -4.16 5.05
C THR A 49 15.51 -3.14 6.18
N SER A 50 14.40 -2.46 6.39
CA SER A 50 14.22 -1.63 7.58
C SER A 50 13.41 -2.42 8.60
N VAL A 51 13.99 -2.68 9.77
CA VAL A 51 13.25 -3.21 10.91
C VAL A 51 12.47 -2.04 11.50
N VAL A 52 11.16 -1.99 11.26
CA VAL A 52 10.31 -0.90 11.74
C VAL A 52 9.40 -1.41 12.86
N PRO A 53 9.71 -1.09 14.13
CA PRO A 53 8.78 -1.28 15.23
C PRO A 53 7.57 -0.39 14.99
N GLN A 54 6.42 -1.00 14.69
CA GLN A 54 5.17 -0.26 14.62
C GLN A 54 4.28 -0.62 15.80
N GLY A 55 3.56 0.40 16.28
CA GLY A 55 2.60 0.31 17.39
C GLY A 55 1.33 -0.49 17.09
N ARG A 56 1.36 -1.44 16.14
CA ARG A 56 0.26 -2.37 15.83
C ARG A 56 0.58 -3.76 16.36
N LEU A 57 -0.45 -4.55 16.67
CA LEU A 57 -0.26 -5.93 17.12
C LEU A 57 0.31 -6.80 15.98
N PRO A 58 1.20 -7.76 16.27
CA PRO A 58 1.82 -8.62 15.26
C PRO A 58 0.81 -9.41 14.41
N GLU A 59 -0.33 -9.76 15.00
CA GLU A 59 -1.40 -10.56 14.38
C GLU A 59 -1.90 -9.98 13.06
N TYR A 60 -2.02 -8.64 12.96
CA TYR A 60 -2.51 -7.98 11.75
C TYR A 60 -1.46 -7.81 10.65
N SER A 61 -0.22 -8.24 10.89
CA SER A 61 0.93 -8.02 10.00
C SER A 61 1.70 -9.30 9.70
N THR A 62 1.30 -10.43 10.28
CA THR A 62 1.96 -11.73 10.11
C THR A 62 1.28 -12.46 8.96
N ILE A 63 2.07 -12.81 7.95
CA ILE A 63 1.61 -13.54 6.77
C ILE A 63 2.52 -14.74 6.59
N ASP A 64 1.91 -15.89 6.36
CA ASP A 64 2.62 -17.11 6.01
C ASP A 64 3.41 -16.91 4.70
N PRO A 65 4.74 -17.07 4.71
CA PRO A 65 5.55 -17.02 3.49
C PRO A 65 5.12 -18.04 2.44
N ASP A 66 4.52 -19.17 2.82
CA ASP A 66 4.14 -20.26 1.93
C ASP A 66 2.64 -20.26 1.58
N MET A 67 1.95 -19.15 1.83
CA MET A 67 0.55 -18.97 1.46
C MET A 67 0.34 -19.10 -0.06
N ILE A 68 -0.69 -19.87 -0.44
CA ILE A 68 -1.09 -20.08 -1.84
C ILE A 68 -1.87 -18.86 -2.36
N ALA A 69 -1.55 -18.41 -3.57
CA ALA A 69 -2.26 -17.31 -4.21
C ALA A 69 -3.70 -17.72 -4.60
N ILE A 70 -4.68 -17.05 -3.99
CA ILE A 70 -6.10 -17.23 -4.33
C ILE A 70 -6.42 -16.36 -5.54
N LYS A 71 -6.80 -16.98 -6.66
CA LYS A 71 -7.20 -16.26 -7.87
C LYS A 71 -8.58 -15.62 -7.69
N HIS A 72 -8.66 -14.31 -7.88
CA HIS A 72 -9.92 -13.59 -7.89
C HIS A 72 -10.64 -13.78 -9.25
N PRO A 73 -11.94 -14.11 -9.28
CA PRO A 73 -12.68 -14.28 -10.53
C PRO A 73 -12.73 -12.97 -11.35
N PRO A 74 -12.57 -13.05 -12.69
CA PRO A 74 -12.61 -11.87 -13.54
C PRO A 74 -14.00 -11.22 -13.51
N GLY A 75 -14.04 -9.88 -13.53
CA GLY A 75 -15.28 -9.10 -13.57
C GLY A 75 -15.99 -8.92 -12.22
N ARG A 76 -15.56 -9.59 -11.14
CA ARG A 76 -16.08 -9.30 -9.79
C ARG A 76 -15.34 -8.12 -9.17
N PRO A 77 -16.02 -7.25 -8.41
CA PRO A 77 -15.35 -6.17 -7.68
C PRO A 77 -14.33 -6.75 -6.69
N VAL A 78 -13.23 -6.02 -6.49
CA VAL A 78 -12.20 -6.41 -5.51
C VAL A 78 -12.80 -6.26 -4.10
N PRO A 79 -12.77 -7.32 -3.26
CA PRO A 79 -13.31 -7.24 -1.91
C PRO A 79 -12.51 -6.24 -1.08
N VAL A 80 -13.22 -5.35 -0.36
CA VAL A 80 -12.63 -4.40 0.59
C VAL A 80 -12.68 -5.02 1.98
N ASN A 81 -11.57 -4.91 2.71
CA ASN A 81 -11.45 -5.45 4.06
C ASN A 81 -11.76 -4.36 5.10
N ASP A 82 -12.82 -4.54 5.88
CA ASP A 82 -13.30 -3.58 6.89
C ASP A 82 -12.72 -3.81 8.30
N ILE A 83 -11.65 -4.62 8.41
CA ILE A 83 -11.01 -4.89 9.71
C ILE A 83 -10.49 -3.58 10.34
N VAL A 84 -10.91 -3.34 11.58
CA VAL A 84 -10.38 -2.26 12.42
C VAL A 84 -9.22 -2.80 13.25
N VAL A 85 -8.05 -2.17 13.11
CA VAL A 85 -6.82 -2.62 13.76
C VAL A 85 -6.69 -2.01 15.15
N LYS A 86 -6.44 -2.87 16.15
CA LYS A 86 -6.10 -2.45 17.51
C LYS A 86 -4.62 -2.12 17.65
N MET A 87 -4.34 -0.99 18.28
CA MET A 87 -2.98 -0.51 18.52
C MET A 87 -2.42 -1.05 19.83
N LYS A 88 -1.10 -1.20 19.89
CA LYS A 88 -0.34 -1.39 21.13
C LYS A 88 -0.52 -0.19 22.05
N PRO A 89 -0.28 -0.32 23.36
CA PRO A 89 -0.20 0.84 24.24
C PRO A 89 0.88 1.82 23.75
N ARG A 90 0.70 3.10 24.10
CA ARG A 90 1.63 4.19 23.75
C ARG A 90 3.02 3.95 24.38
N PRO A 91 4.11 4.52 23.81
CA PRO A 91 4.16 5.49 22.71
C PRO A 91 4.09 4.87 21.30
N TRP A 92 3.51 5.62 20.36
CA TRP A 92 3.45 5.24 18.93
C TRP A 92 4.46 6.04 18.11
N GLN A 93 4.85 5.50 16.95
CA GLN A 93 5.74 6.17 16.01
C GLN A 93 5.18 7.49 15.46
N ARG A 94 3.85 7.58 15.32
CA ARG A 94 3.14 8.79 14.89
C ARG A 94 1.87 8.98 15.70
N ARG A 95 1.38 10.22 15.71
CA ARG A 95 0.08 10.58 16.30
C ARG A 95 -1.04 10.25 15.32
N TRP A 96 -1.28 8.94 15.15
CA TRP A 96 -2.28 8.41 14.23
C TRP A 96 -3.69 8.90 14.53
N GLU A 97 -3.99 9.23 15.78
CA GLU A 97 -5.27 9.80 16.21
C GLU A 97 -5.63 11.11 15.49
N ARG A 98 -4.66 11.83 14.93
CA ARG A 98 -4.87 13.09 14.19
C ARG A 98 -5.32 12.89 12.75
N TYR A 99 -5.18 11.68 12.24
CA TYR A 99 -5.58 11.34 10.88
C TYR A 99 -6.95 10.66 10.99
N GLU A 100 -7.95 11.14 10.24
CA GLU A 100 -9.32 10.57 10.22
C GLU A 100 -9.34 9.17 9.55
N LEU A 101 -8.57 8.23 10.09
CA LEU A 101 -8.39 6.87 9.58
C LEU A 101 -9.55 5.98 10.02
N LYS A 102 -10.22 5.35 9.07
CA LYS A 102 -11.39 4.48 9.32
C LYS A 102 -11.01 3.06 9.80
N GLY A 103 -9.77 2.63 9.56
CA GLY A 103 -9.29 1.28 9.89
C GLY A 103 -8.55 1.17 11.23
N LEU A 104 -8.67 2.17 12.13
CA LEU A 104 -7.91 2.25 13.37
C LEU A 104 -8.85 2.35 14.58
N ASP A 105 -8.64 1.48 15.57
CA ASP A 105 -9.34 1.60 16.85
C ASP A 105 -8.64 2.64 17.73
N VAL A 106 -9.30 3.79 17.93
CA VAL A 106 -8.84 4.90 18.77
C VAL A 106 -9.56 4.98 20.12
N SER A 107 -10.39 3.99 20.46
CA SER A 107 -11.16 3.96 21.72
C SER A 107 -10.28 4.05 22.98
N GLY A 108 -9.04 3.57 22.91
CA GLY A 108 -8.06 3.67 24.00
C GLY A 108 -7.48 5.08 24.24
N VAL A 109 -7.89 6.11 23.50
CA VAL A 109 -7.42 7.49 23.67
C VAL A 109 -8.35 8.27 24.61
N SER A 110 -7.77 8.93 25.62
CA SER A 110 -8.52 9.77 26.56
C SER A 110 -9.30 10.90 25.85
N GLN A 111 -10.52 11.17 26.32
CA GLN A 111 -11.40 12.21 25.81
C GLN A 111 -10.74 13.60 25.79
N SER A 112 -9.97 13.95 26.83
CA SER A 112 -9.24 15.21 26.90
C SER A 112 -8.25 15.38 25.73
N ARG A 113 -7.62 14.28 25.31
CA ARG A 113 -6.70 14.29 24.17
C ARG A 113 -7.45 14.32 22.84
N MET A 114 -8.60 13.64 22.74
CA MET A 114 -9.45 13.69 21.55
C MET A 114 -9.94 15.11 21.26
N ALA A 115 -10.21 15.92 22.30
CA ALA A 115 -10.53 17.34 22.12
C ALA A 115 -9.40 18.11 21.41
N THR A 116 -8.15 17.96 21.86
CA THR A 116 -6.98 18.60 21.22
C THR A 116 -6.70 18.06 19.81
N VAL A 117 -7.09 16.80 19.55
CA VAL A 117 -6.94 16.18 18.24
C VAL A 117 -7.89 16.82 17.23
N GLN A 118 -9.11 17.17 17.65
CA GLN A 118 -10.11 17.82 16.79
C GLN A 118 -9.58 19.11 16.17
N ASP A 119 -8.79 19.89 16.91
CA ASP A 119 -8.16 21.14 16.44
C ASP A 119 -7.15 20.91 15.29
N HIS A 120 -6.63 19.69 15.15
CA HIS A 120 -5.70 19.31 14.09
C HIS A 120 -6.39 18.66 12.88
N ILE A 121 -7.67 18.33 13.00
CA ILE A 121 -8.45 17.79 11.89
C ILE A 121 -8.68 18.91 10.88
N LEU A 122 -8.58 18.58 9.59
CA LEU A 122 -8.85 19.52 8.52
C LEU A 122 -10.27 20.07 8.68
N PRO A 123 -10.45 21.40 8.78
CA PRO A 123 -11.76 21.98 8.89
C PRO A 123 -12.59 21.66 7.65
N GLU A 124 -13.91 21.50 7.85
CA GLU A 124 -14.82 20.99 6.82
C GLU A 124 -14.75 21.79 5.51
N TYR A 125 -14.63 23.12 5.59
CA TYR A 125 -14.53 23.97 4.41
C TYR A 125 -13.27 23.69 3.56
N LYS A 126 -12.16 23.23 4.16
CA LYS A 126 -10.96 22.81 3.42
C LYS A 126 -11.15 21.46 2.74
N LYS A 127 -12.01 20.60 3.29
CA LYS A 127 -12.39 19.35 2.62
C LYS A 127 -13.22 19.65 1.37
N MET A 128 -14.00 20.72 1.38
CA MET A 128 -14.84 21.22 0.27
C MET A 128 -14.11 22.18 -0.68
N ASP A 129 -12.83 22.47 -0.46
CA ASP A 129 -12.06 23.40 -1.28
C ASP A 129 -11.80 22.78 -2.66
N LEU A 130 -12.52 23.27 -3.67
CA LEU A 130 -12.45 22.78 -5.04
C LEU A 130 -11.06 22.94 -5.66
N LEU A 131 -10.25 23.91 -5.22
CA LEU A 131 -8.87 24.07 -5.69
C LEU A 131 -7.95 22.99 -5.10
N MET A 132 -8.22 22.56 -3.87
CA MET A 132 -7.54 21.43 -3.23
C MET A 132 -8.03 20.07 -3.76
N MET A 133 -9.30 19.98 -4.15
CA MET A 133 -9.86 18.83 -4.88
C MET A 133 -9.40 18.79 -6.34
N TYR A 134 -9.01 19.94 -6.91
CA TYR A 134 -8.57 20.00 -8.29
C TYR A 134 -7.35 19.09 -8.42
N PRO A 135 -7.39 18.08 -9.30
CA PRO A 135 -6.33 17.12 -9.33
C PRO A 135 -5.06 17.78 -9.84
N ARG A 136 -4.08 17.97 -8.96
CA ARG A 136 -2.73 18.34 -9.41
C ARG A 136 -2.11 17.24 -10.29
N TYR A 137 -2.67 16.02 -10.25
CA TYR A 137 -2.09 14.82 -10.84
C TYR A 137 -3.10 13.75 -11.30
N ASP A 138 -4.42 13.99 -11.34
CA ASP A 138 -5.32 12.97 -11.91
C ASP A 138 -5.16 12.97 -13.42
N ILE A 139 -4.86 11.79 -13.94
CA ILE A 139 -4.88 11.49 -15.37
C ILE A 139 -6.27 11.89 -15.89
N THR A 140 -6.31 12.92 -16.74
CA THR A 140 -7.56 13.38 -17.34
C THR A 140 -8.20 12.24 -18.13
N GLU A 141 -9.51 12.28 -18.34
CA GLU A 141 -10.18 11.25 -19.14
C GLU A 141 -9.54 11.09 -20.53
N LYS A 142 -9.09 12.20 -21.13
CA LYS A 142 -8.33 12.20 -22.38
C LYS A 142 -6.99 11.46 -22.27
N ASP A 143 -6.26 11.66 -21.17
CA ASP A 143 -5.01 10.94 -20.92
C ASP A 143 -5.27 9.44 -20.67
N ARG A 144 -6.36 9.09 -19.97
CA ARG A 144 -6.77 7.68 -19.77
C ARG A 144 -7.04 7.00 -21.10
N MET A 145 -7.87 7.60 -21.95
CA MET A 145 -8.17 7.07 -23.28
C MET A 145 -6.92 6.94 -24.15
N ARG A 146 -5.97 7.89 -24.06
CA ARG A 146 -4.69 7.80 -24.77
C ARG A 146 -3.89 6.59 -24.28
N ILE A 147 -3.75 6.44 -22.97
CA ILE A 147 -3.02 5.33 -22.34
C ILE A 147 -3.66 3.99 -22.70
N GLU A 148 -4.98 3.88 -22.65
CA GLU A 148 -5.72 2.66 -23.03
C GLU A 148 -5.47 2.28 -24.49
N ARG A 149 -5.52 3.26 -25.40
CA ARG A 149 -5.22 3.01 -26.82
C ARG A 149 -3.79 2.55 -27.05
N GLU A 150 -2.81 3.22 -26.43
CA GLU A 150 -1.40 2.84 -26.53
C GLU A 150 -1.17 1.42 -25.98
N TRP A 151 -1.82 1.09 -24.87
CA TRP A 151 -1.79 -0.23 -24.26
C TRP A 151 -2.37 -1.31 -25.17
N GLU A 152 -3.53 -1.06 -25.78
CA GLU A 152 -4.17 -1.99 -26.72
C GLU A 152 -3.30 -2.27 -27.95
N VAL A 153 -2.69 -1.23 -28.51
CA VAL A 153 -1.74 -1.39 -29.63
C VAL A 153 -0.57 -2.27 -29.22
N HIS A 154 0.04 -2.00 -28.06
CA HIS A 154 1.16 -2.78 -27.57
C HIS A 154 0.79 -4.25 -27.28
N GLN A 155 -0.36 -4.51 -26.66
CA GLN A 155 -0.85 -5.87 -26.41
C GLN A 155 -1.01 -6.66 -27.73
N ASN A 156 -1.62 -6.04 -28.74
CA ASN A 156 -1.78 -6.66 -30.05
C ASN A 156 -0.44 -6.98 -30.73
N GLU A 157 0.59 -6.13 -30.54
CA GLU A 157 1.94 -6.39 -31.03
C GLU A 157 2.61 -7.57 -30.31
N LEU A 158 2.47 -7.66 -28.98
CA LEU A 158 2.96 -8.79 -28.19
C LEU A 158 2.31 -10.12 -28.64
N ASP A 159 0.99 -10.12 -28.85
CA ASP A 159 0.26 -11.31 -29.33
C ASP A 159 0.71 -11.75 -30.74
N ARG A 160 1.02 -10.79 -31.62
CA ARG A 160 1.53 -11.07 -32.97
C ARG A 160 2.95 -11.64 -32.94
N THR A 161 3.82 -11.13 -32.08
CA THR A 161 5.19 -11.63 -31.95
C THR A 161 5.23 -13.02 -31.30
N ALA A 162 4.39 -13.27 -30.29
CA ALA A 162 4.23 -14.58 -29.66
C ALA A 162 3.79 -15.65 -30.67
N LYS A 163 2.84 -15.33 -31.58
CA LYS A 163 2.36 -16.23 -32.63
C LYS A 163 3.38 -16.52 -33.74
N LYS A 164 4.39 -15.67 -33.93
CA LYS A 164 5.46 -15.87 -34.94
C LYS A 164 6.63 -16.71 -34.42
N GLY A 165 6.75 -16.85 -33.09
CA GLY A 165 7.81 -17.63 -32.44
C GLY A 165 7.39 -19.03 -31.98
N SER A 166 6.14 -19.43 -32.26
CA SER A 166 5.60 -20.78 -32.04
C SER A 166 5.38 -21.50 -33.36
#